data_AF-A0A519DDF1-F1
#
_entry.id   AF-A0A519DDF1-F1
#
_cell.length_a   1.000
_cell.length_b   1.000
_cell.length_c   1.000
_cell.angle_alpha   90.00
_cell.angle_beta   90.00
_cell.angle_gamma   90.00
#
_symmetry.space_group_name_H-M   'P 1'
#
loop_
_entity.id
_entity.type
_entity.pdbx_description
1 polymer ?
#
loop_
_entity_poly.entity_id
_entity_poly.type
_entity_poly.pdbx_seq_one_letter_code
_entity_poly.pdbx_strand_id
1 'polypeptide(L)'
;MGTQVTGVSGHLVPVYFIDTRHDLNKPEHAALGNRLYGGDDSTRLRQEYLLGVGGVRVLKAIGEWPLKGLHLNEGHCTFAALEMISQGWNLAELSRRTLFTTHTPVPAGHDRFSWEAVEDVIGDLLLMGVKIRAQ
;
A
#
# COMPACT_ATOMS: atom_id res chain seq x y z
N MET A 1 2.90 20.15 4.82
CA MET A 1 3.27 20.05 6.25
C MET A 1 2.57 18.79 6.74
N GLY A 2 3.30 17.69 6.91
CA GLY A 2 2.71 16.42 7.31
C GLY A 2 2.17 16.46 8.74
N THR A 3 1.14 15.67 9.03
CA THR A 3 0.66 15.48 10.41
C THR A 3 1.77 14.81 11.22
N GLN A 4 1.98 15.20 12.48
CA GLN A 4 2.93 14.53 13.37
C GLN A 4 2.19 13.93 14.56
N VAL A 5 2.55 12.70 14.92
CA VAL A 5 2.06 12.02 16.12
C VAL A 5 3.22 11.82 17.07
N THR A 6 3.07 12.28 18.31
CA THR A 6 4.04 12.03 19.38
C THR A 6 3.75 10.68 20.01
N GLY A 7 4.68 9.74 19.87
CA GLY A 7 4.62 8.46 20.56
C GLY A 7 4.80 8.61 22.07
N VAL A 8 4.44 7.58 22.83
CA VAL A 8 4.56 7.57 24.30
C VAL A 8 5.99 7.76 24.82
N SER A 9 7.00 7.49 23.97
CA SER A 9 8.42 7.74 24.25
C SER A 9 8.89 9.17 23.91
N GLY A 10 7.99 10.04 23.45
CA GLY A 10 8.31 11.39 22.99
C GLY A 10 8.82 11.45 21.55
N HIS A 11 8.91 10.32 20.84
CA HIS A 11 9.33 10.30 19.44
C HIS A 11 8.25 10.87 18.52
N LEU A 12 8.62 11.76 17.60
CA LEU A 12 7.72 12.33 16.60
C LEU A 12 7.69 11.44 15.36
N VAL A 13 6.50 10.96 15.01
CA VAL A 13 6.28 10.14 13.82
C VAL A 13 5.52 10.98 12.78
N PRO A 14 6.09 11.22 11.59
CA PRO A 14 5.36 11.84 10.51
C PRO A 14 4.27 10.87 10.01
N VAL A 15 3.06 11.39 9.84
CA VAL A 15 1.90 10.67 9.34
C VAL A 15 1.43 11.35 8.06
N TYR A 16 1.41 10.56 6.99
CA TYR A 16 0.96 10.98 5.67
C TYR A 16 -0.37 10.29 5.35
N PHE A 17 -1.34 11.09 4.93
CA PHE A 17 -2.61 10.56 4.44
C PHE A 17 -2.58 10.53 2.93
N ILE A 18 -3.00 9.40 2.37
CA ILE A 18 -3.04 9.17 0.93
C ILE A 18 -4.48 9.21 0.46
N ASP A 19 -4.73 9.93 -0.64
CA ASP A 19 -6.03 9.98 -1.31
C ASP A 19 -5.90 9.79 -2.83
N THR A 20 -6.97 9.29 -3.43
CA THR A 20 -7.16 9.08 -4.87
C THR A 20 -8.01 10.15 -5.53
N ARG A 21 -8.62 11.06 -4.77
CA ARG A 21 -9.39 12.18 -5.34
C ARG A 21 -8.47 13.20 -5.98
N HIS A 22 -8.30 13.06 -7.28
CA HIS A 22 -7.50 13.95 -8.12
C HIS A 22 -8.21 14.10 -9.47
N ASP A 23 -8.30 15.32 -9.99
CA ASP A 23 -9.07 15.61 -11.23
C ASP A 23 -8.52 14.89 -12.47
N LEU A 24 -7.24 14.53 -12.44
CA LEU A 24 -6.59 13.74 -13.49
C LEU A 24 -6.80 12.22 -13.35
N ASN A 25 -7.35 11.74 -12.24
CA ASN A 25 -7.71 10.33 -12.11
C ASN A 25 -9.04 10.08 -12.81
N LYS A 26 -9.15 8.93 -13.50
CA LYS A 26 -10.44 8.47 -14.02
C LYS A 26 -11.44 8.32 -12.87
N PRO A 27 -12.76 8.50 -13.14
CA PRO A 27 -13.79 8.36 -12.11
C PRO A 27 -13.69 7.03 -11.34
N GLU A 28 -13.41 5.92 -12.03
CA GLU A 28 -13.26 4.61 -11.37
C GLU A 28 -12.07 4.55 -10.38
N HIS A 29 -10.97 5.26 -10.66
CA HIS A 29 -9.79 5.28 -9.79
C HIS A 29 -9.96 6.22 -8.60
N ALA A 30 -10.57 7.38 -8.83
CA ALA A 30 -10.90 8.32 -7.76
C ALA A 30 -11.93 7.73 -6.77
N ALA A 31 -12.72 6.75 -7.24
CA ALA A 31 -13.69 6.06 -6.40
C ALA A 31 -13.08 5.00 -5.47
N LEU A 32 -11.83 4.56 -5.69
CA LEU A 32 -11.18 3.53 -4.87
C LEU A 32 -11.06 3.93 -3.39
N GLY A 33 -10.97 5.23 -3.08
CA GLY A 33 -10.93 5.72 -1.70
C GLY A 33 -12.30 5.93 -1.03
N ASN A 34 -13.43 5.70 -1.73
CA ASN A 34 -14.74 6.16 -1.24
C ASN A 34 -15.40 5.27 -0.19
N ARG A 35 -15.06 3.97 -0.12
CA ARG A 35 -15.67 3.03 0.83
C ARG A 35 -14.64 2.09 1.42
N LEU A 36 -14.67 1.99 2.74
CA LEU A 36 -13.97 0.95 3.49
C LEU A 36 -14.74 -0.37 3.34
N TYR A 37 -14.05 -1.45 2.96
CA TYR A 37 -14.65 -2.78 2.74
C TYR A 37 -15.85 -2.78 1.78
N GLY A 38 -15.76 -2.01 0.69
CA GLY A 38 -16.80 -1.91 -0.32
C GLY A 38 -16.34 -2.40 -1.69
N GLY A 39 -17.30 -2.77 -2.54
CA GLY A 39 -17.03 -3.28 -3.88
C GLY A 39 -16.91 -4.80 -3.92
N ASP A 40 -16.38 -5.29 -5.03
CA ASP A 40 -16.07 -6.69 -5.29
C ASP A 40 -14.57 -6.99 -5.11
N ASP A 41 -14.16 -8.23 -5.34
CA ASP A 41 -12.76 -8.66 -5.25
C ASP A 41 -11.84 -7.83 -6.16
N SER A 42 -12.31 -7.39 -7.33
CA SER A 42 -11.55 -6.52 -8.23
C SER A 42 -11.26 -5.15 -7.59
N THR A 43 -12.29 -4.54 -7.00
CA THR A 43 -12.16 -3.27 -6.28
C THR A 43 -11.18 -3.41 -5.12
N ARG A 44 -11.35 -4.46 -4.32
CA ARG A 44 -10.54 -4.71 -3.13
C ARG A 44 -9.07 -4.95 -3.46
N LEU A 45 -8.81 -5.77 -4.47
CA LEU A 45 -7.45 -6.01 -4.98
C LEU A 45 -6.76 -4.71 -5.43
N ARG A 46 -7.49 -3.81 -6.10
CA ARG A 46 -6.96 -2.50 -6.49
C ARG A 46 -6.72 -1.57 -5.30
N GLN A 47 -7.55 -1.63 -4.26
CA GLN A 47 -7.33 -0.90 -3.02
C GLN A 47 -6.06 -1.39 -2.31
N GLU A 48 -5.85 -2.71 -2.21
CA GLU A 48 -4.64 -3.29 -1.63
C GLU A 48 -3.39 -2.93 -2.41
N TYR A 49 -3.46 -3.01 -3.75
CA TYR A 49 -2.36 -2.59 -4.62
C TYR A 49 -2.01 -1.13 -4.41
N LEU A 50 -3.03 -0.26 -4.41
CA LEU A 50 -2.85 1.18 -4.18
C LEU A 50 -2.21 1.46 -2.82
N LEU A 51 -2.66 0.78 -1.75
CA LEU A 51 -2.10 0.96 -0.42
C LEU A 51 -0.63 0.49 -0.35
N GLY A 52 -0.34 -0.69 -0.90
CA GLY A 52 0.99 -1.27 -0.88
C GLY A 52 1.98 -0.58 -1.81
N VAL A 53 1.75 -0.68 -3.12
CA VAL A 53 2.63 -0.10 -4.15
C VAL A 53 2.59 1.42 -4.11
N GLY A 54 1.38 1.99 -4.07
CA GLY A 54 1.20 3.44 -4.04
C GLY A 54 1.80 4.07 -2.78
N GLY A 55 1.65 3.42 -1.62
CA GLY A 55 2.27 3.87 -0.36
C GLY A 55 3.80 3.98 -0.45
N VAL A 56 4.47 2.93 -0.95
CA VAL A 56 5.94 2.94 -1.13
C VAL A 56 6.37 4.03 -2.11
N ARG A 57 5.65 4.18 -3.24
CA ARG A 57 5.98 5.20 -4.25
C ARG A 57 5.76 6.62 -3.74
N VAL A 58 4.72 6.85 -2.93
CA VAL A 58 4.50 8.13 -2.26
C VAL A 58 5.67 8.46 -1.33
N LEU A 59 6.04 7.54 -0.43
CA LEU A 59 7.16 7.74 0.49
C LEU A 59 8.45 8.08 -0.26
N LYS A 60 8.74 7.38 -1.36
CA LYS A 60 9.87 7.69 -2.23
C LYS A 60 9.77 9.09 -2.85
N ALA A 61 8.60 9.46 -3.37
CA ALA A 61 8.38 10.75 -4.04
C ALA A 61 8.50 11.96 -3.09
N ILE A 62 8.16 11.80 -1.81
CA ILE A 62 8.28 12.85 -0.79
C ILE A 62 9.66 12.90 -0.11
N GLY A 63 10.59 12.04 -0.53
CA GLY A 63 11.98 12.04 -0.05
C GLY A 63 12.26 11.11 1.13
N GLU A 64 11.29 10.29 1.56
CA GLU A 64 11.48 9.25 2.59
C GLU A 64 12.13 8.01 1.95
N TRP A 65 13.36 8.16 1.46
CA TRP A 65 14.10 7.10 0.75
C TRP A 65 15.60 7.11 1.08
N PRO A 66 16.25 5.94 1.23
CA PRO A 66 15.70 4.59 1.18
C PRO A 66 14.91 4.19 2.43
N LEU A 67 13.85 3.40 2.26
CA LEU A 67 13.12 2.83 3.40
C LEU A 67 14.02 1.88 4.20
N LYS A 68 13.96 2.01 5.53
CA LYS A 68 14.74 1.15 6.45
C LYS A 68 14.04 -0.18 6.73
N GLY A 69 12.71 -0.18 6.68
CA GLY A 69 11.85 -1.32 7.00
C GLY A 69 10.40 -1.04 6.62
N LEU A 70 9.58 -2.08 6.67
CA LEU A 70 8.13 -2.04 6.50
C LEU A 70 7.45 -2.54 7.77
N HIS A 71 6.32 -1.95 8.13
CA HIS A 71 5.36 -2.56 9.04
C HIS A 71 4.05 -2.73 8.30
N LEU A 72 3.62 -3.99 8.16
CA LEU A 72 2.39 -4.36 7.47
C LEU A 72 1.35 -4.72 8.52
N ASN A 73 0.30 -3.92 8.57
CA ASN A 73 -0.87 -4.19 9.41
C ASN A 73 -1.89 -4.97 8.57
N GLU A 74 -1.98 -6.27 8.82
CA GLU A 74 -2.75 -7.26 8.05
C GLU A 74 -2.28 -7.51 6.61
N GLY A 75 -2.87 -8.52 5.97
CA GLY A 75 -2.53 -8.98 4.62
C GLY A 75 -2.77 -7.95 3.52
N HIS A 76 -3.62 -6.94 3.75
CA HIS A 76 -4.01 -5.95 2.75
C HIS A 76 -2.85 -5.08 2.23
N CYS A 77 -1.74 -5.02 2.97
CA CYS A 77 -0.57 -4.22 2.63
C CYS A 77 0.51 -5.02 1.89
N THR A 78 0.26 -6.30 1.55
CA THR A 78 1.31 -7.22 1.08
C THR A 78 1.94 -6.79 -0.25
N PHE A 79 1.23 -6.03 -1.08
CA PHE A 79 1.81 -5.45 -2.31
C PHE A 79 3.01 -4.51 -2.05
N ALA A 80 3.13 -3.92 -0.86
CA ALA A 80 4.33 -3.13 -0.49
C ALA A 80 5.61 -3.98 -0.50
N ALA A 81 5.51 -5.25 -0.11
CA ALA A 81 6.64 -6.18 -0.12
C ALA A 81 7.12 -6.46 -1.55
N LEU A 82 6.19 -6.63 -2.49
CA LEU A 82 6.50 -6.82 -3.91
C LEU A 82 7.14 -5.56 -4.51
N GLU A 83 6.62 -4.37 -4.19
CA GLU A 83 7.24 -3.11 -4.62
C GLU A 83 8.65 -2.97 -4.03
N MET A 84 8.92 -3.35 -2.77
CA MET A 84 10.29 -3.27 -2.25
C MET A 84 11.26 -4.22 -2.95
N ILE A 85 10.81 -5.41 -3.38
CA ILE A 85 11.62 -6.30 -4.23
C ILE A 85 11.94 -5.63 -5.57
N SER A 86 10.94 -5.02 -6.21
CA SER A 86 11.15 -4.30 -7.48
C SER A 86 12.09 -3.09 -7.33
N GLN A 87 12.12 -2.48 -6.14
CA GLN A 87 13.03 -1.40 -5.78
C GLN A 87 14.42 -1.87 -5.30
N GLY A 88 14.71 -3.17 -5.36
CA GLY A 88 16.04 -3.73 -5.18
C GLY A 88 16.30 -4.49 -3.87
N TRP A 89 15.31 -4.68 -3.01
CA TRP A 89 15.46 -5.63 -1.89
C TRP A 89 15.46 -7.07 -2.42
N ASN A 90 16.37 -7.90 -1.91
CA ASN A 90 16.24 -9.34 -2.06
C ASN A 90 15.33 -9.95 -0.96
N LEU A 91 14.99 -11.23 -1.09
CA LEU A 91 14.11 -11.93 -0.15
C LEU A 91 14.64 -11.93 1.30
N ALA A 92 15.96 -12.01 1.48
CA ALA A 92 16.56 -12.00 2.82
C ALA A 92 16.44 -10.62 3.49
N GLU A 93 16.59 -9.55 2.70
CA GLU A 93 16.35 -8.18 3.18
C GLU A 93 14.89 -7.95 3.51
N LEU A 94 13.98 -8.35 2.62
CA LEU A 94 12.55 -8.23 2.84
C LEU A 94 12.14 -8.93 4.15
N SER A 95 12.59 -10.17 4.36
CA SER A 95 12.33 -10.94 5.57
C SER A 95 12.85 -10.25 6.83
N ARG A 96 14.09 -9.75 6.81
CA ARG A 96 14.70 -9.10 7.98
C ARG A 96 14.15 -7.70 8.29
N ARG A 97 13.62 -7.01 7.28
CA ARG A 97 13.20 -5.60 7.38
C ARG A 97 11.69 -5.41 7.41
N THR A 98 10.90 -6.49 7.39
CA THR A 98 9.44 -6.42 7.42
C THR A 98 8.90 -6.95 8.74
N LEU A 99 8.13 -6.12 9.44
CA LEU A 99 7.29 -6.54 10.54
C LEU A 99 5.87 -6.76 10.03
N PHE A 100 5.26 -7.88 10.35
CA PHE A 100 3.88 -8.19 10.01
C PHE A 100 3.06 -8.37 11.28
N THR A 101 1.89 -7.75 11.34
CA THR A 101 0.92 -7.93 12.43
C THR A 101 -0.39 -8.41 11.85
N THR A 102 -0.95 -9.48 12.42
CA THR A 102 -2.30 -9.95 12.10
C THR A 102 -3.13 -10.11 13.36
N HIS A 103 -4.40 -9.77 13.26
CA HIS A 103 -5.42 -9.86 14.30
C HIS A 103 -6.43 -10.98 14.02
N THR A 104 -6.38 -11.59 12.82
CA THR A 104 -7.29 -12.66 12.42
C THR A 104 -6.47 -13.83 11.85
N PRO A 105 -5.82 -14.67 12.69
CA PRO A 105 -4.95 -15.74 12.22
C PRO A 105 -5.73 -16.94 11.64
N VAL A 106 -6.96 -16.72 11.16
CA VAL A 106 -7.80 -17.72 10.52
C VAL A 106 -7.96 -17.41 9.04
N PRO A 107 -7.99 -18.43 8.15
CA PRO A 107 -8.06 -18.22 6.70
C PRO A 107 -9.23 -17.36 6.21
N ALA A 108 -10.33 -17.31 6.98
CA ALA A 108 -11.51 -16.51 6.66
C ALA A 108 -11.29 -15.00 6.82
N GLY A 109 -10.25 -14.56 7.54
CA GLY A 109 -9.90 -13.16 7.70
C GLY A 109 -8.99 -12.61 6.60
N HIS A 110 -8.56 -13.45 5.66
CA HIS A 110 -7.61 -13.09 4.62
C HIS A 110 -8.26 -13.08 3.25
N ASP A 111 -7.84 -12.14 2.43
CA ASP A 111 -8.38 -11.97 1.10
C ASP A 111 -7.79 -12.98 0.15
N ARG A 112 -8.65 -13.48 -0.73
CA ARG A 112 -8.28 -14.45 -1.75
C ARG A 112 -8.75 -13.92 -3.07
N PHE A 113 -7.80 -13.69 -3.96
CA PHE A 113 -8.06 -13.24 -5.31
C PHE A 113 -7.71 -14.38 -6.26
N SER A 114 -8.46 -14.52 -7.36
CA SER A 114 -8.05 -15.43 -8.42
C SER A 114 -6.73 -14.95 -9.01
N TRP A 115 -5.91 -15.89 -9.48
CA TRP A 115 -4.64 -15.54 -10.09
C TRP A 115 -4.83 -14.64 -11.32
N GLU A 116 -5.88 -14.88 -12.10
CA GLU A 116 -6.26 -14.04 -13.25
C GLU A 116 -6.54 -12.58 -12.85
N ALA A 117 -7.25 -12.37 -11.73
CA ALA A 117 -7.51 -11.03 -11.21
C ALA A 117 -6.21 -10.35 -10.76
N VAL A 118 -5.33 -11.11 -10.11
CA VAL A 118 -4.01 -10.64 -9.69
C VAL A 118 -3.16 -10.26 -10.90
N GLU A 119 -3.12 -11.07 -11.95
CA GLU A 119 -2.41 -10.77 -13.20
C GLU A 119 -2.96 -9.51 -13.89
N ASP A 120 -4.28 -9.33 -13.93
CA ASP A 120 -4.92 -8.13 -14.49
C ASP A 120 -4.52 -6.84 -13.74
N VAL A 121 -4.35 -6.92 -12.41
CA VAL A 121 -3.99 -5.76 -11.58
C VAL A 121 -2.49 -5.49 -11.58
N ILE A 122 -1.69 -6.55 -11.45
CA ILE A 122 -0.23 -6.42 -11.37
C ILE A 122 0.36 -6.13 -12.75
N GLY A 123 -0.14 -6.77 -13.82
CA GLY A 123 0.52 -6.76 -15.13
C GLY A 123 2.03 -7.02 -14.98
N ASP A 124 2.86 -6.20 -15.63
CA ASP A 124 4.30 -6.05 -15.32
C ASP A 124 4.54 -4.86 -14.35
N LEU A 125 4.01 -4.92 -13.13
CA LEU A 125 4.28 -3.99 -12.01
C LEU A 125 4.12 -2.47 -12.29
N LEU A 126 3.38 -2.09 -13.34
CA LEU A 126 3.27 -0.72 -13.86
C LEU A 126 1.81 -0.26 -13.96
N LEU A 127 1.21 0.13 -12.84
CA LEU A 127 0.18 1.16 -12.89
C LEU A 127 0.85 2.53 -13.10
N MET A 128 1.27 2.80 -14.34
CA MET A 128 1.48 4.15 -14.83
C MET A 128 0.11 4.80 -15.06
N GLY A 129 -0.35 5.65 -14.14
CA GLY A 129 -1.50 6.52 -14.42
C GLY A 129 -2.33 6.96 -13.22
N VAL A 130 -2.26 6.28 -12.08
CA VAL A 130 -2.95 6.76 -10.87
C VAL A 130 -2.10 7.85 -10.24
N LYS A 131 -2.60 9.09 -10.26
CA LYS A 131 -1.99 10.21 -9.54
C LYS A 131 -2.39 10.09 -8.08
N ILE A 132 -1.41 9.77 -7.24
CA ILE A 132 -1.57 9.67 -5.80
C ILE A 132 -1.16 11.00 -5.19
N ARG A 133 -2.01 11.54 -4.33
CA ARG A 133 -1.71 12.76 -3.57
C ARG A 133 -1.43 12.40 -2.12
N ALA A 134 -0.26 12.78 -1.64
CA ALA A 134 0.04 12.84 -0.21
C ALA A 134 -0.47 14.17 0.34
N GLN A 135 -1.13 14.14 1.49
CA GLN A 135 -1.52 15.32 2.26
C GLN A 135 -0.51 15.57 3.39
#